data_AF-A0A660YDL2-F1
#
_entry.id   AF-A0A660YDL2-F1
#
_cell.length_a   1.000
_cell.length_b   1.000
_cell.length_c   1.000
_cell.angle_alpha   90.00
_cell.angle_beta   90.00
_cell.angle_gamma   90.00
#
_symmetry.space_group_name_H-M   'P 1'
#
loop_
_entity.id
_entity.type
_entity.pdbx_description
1 polymer ?
#
loop_
_entity_poly.entity_id
_entity_poly.type
_entity_poly.pdbx_seq_one_letter_code
_entity_poly.pdbx_strand_id
1 'polypeptide(L)' 'MRIRNEELLIKESLDHLSEFVDGIYIFDDVSTDITVEICKAHHKVKGIIEEKVWGGTLSRENNGTNY' A
#
# COMPACT_ATOMS: atom_id res chain seq x y z
N MET A 1 1.67 1.81 6.13
CA MET A 1 2.37 2.89 5.40
C MET A 1 1.68 3.08 4.06
N ARG A 2 1.25 4.31 3.71
CA ARG A 2 0.72 4.62 2.38
C ARG A 2 1.87 5.03 1.47
N ILE A 3 1.90 4.50 0.25
CA ILE A 3 2.98 4.74 -0.72
C ILE A 3 2.41 4.98 -2.11
N ARG A 4 3.18 5.62 -2.97
CA ARG A 4 2.95 5.70 -4.41
C ARG A 4 4.24 6.05 -5.14
N ASN A 5 4.64 5.25 -6.13
CA ASN A 5 5.76 5.55 -7.03
C ASN A 5 7.05 5.97 -6.31
N GLU A 6 7.50 5.17 -5.35
CA GLU A 6 8.68 5.40 -4.50
C GLU A 6 9.82 4.42 -4.84
N GLU A 7 9.93 3.94 -6.09
CA GLU A 7 10.88 2.88 -6.47
C GLU A 7 12.34 3.15 -6.08
N LEU A 8 12.72 4.43 -5.96
CA LEU A 8 14.07 4.87 -5.65
C LEU A 8 14.39 4.93 -4.15
N LEU A 9 13.37 4.97 -3.27
CA LEU A 9 13.54 5.24 -1.83
C LEU A 9 12.83 4.22 -0.93
N ILE A 10 11.87 3.48 -1.48
CA ILE A 10 11.02 2.58 -0.69
C ILE A 10 11.85 1.47 -0.04
N LYS A 11 12.93 1.02 -0.69
CA LYS A 11 13.79 -0.02 -0.14
C LYS A 11 14.49 0.46 1.14
N GLU A 12 15.19 1.60 1.10
CA GLU A 12 15.87 2.16 2.27
C GLU A 12 14.89 2.45 3.40
N SER A 13 13.69 2.93 3.06
CA SER A 13 12.63 3.20 4.02
C SER A 13 12.16 1.92 4.73
N LEU A 14 11.95 0.84 3.98
CA LEU A 14 11.57 -0.47 4.54
C LEU A 14 12.68 -1.08 5.39
N ASP A 15 13.93 -1.00 4.93
CA ASP A 15 15.11 -1.51 5.64
C ASP A 15 15.26 -0.78 6.99
N HIS A 16 15.15 0.55 7.01
CA HIS A 16 15.24 1.33 8.25
C HIS A 16 14.08 1.03 9.20
N LEU A 17 12.84 0.99 8.71
CA LEU A 17 11.68 0.65 9.54
C LEU A 17 11.79 -0.76 10.14
N SER A 18 12.43 -1.70 9.43
CA SER A 18 12.58 -3.10 9.84
C SER A 18 13.26 -3.28 11.19
N GLU A 19 14.10 -2.32 11.59
CA GLU A 19 14.84 -2.30 12.85
C GLU A 19 13.95 -2.02 14.06
N PHE A 20 12.79 -1.39 13.85
CA PHE A 20 11.92 -0.89 14.92
C PHE A 20 10.58 -1.62 15.04
N VAL A 21 10.20 -2.42 14.03
CA VAL A 21 8.85 -3.02 13.97
C VAL A 21 8.89 -4.53 13.70
N ASP A 22 7.89 -5.24 14.22
CA ASP A 22 7.71 -6.67 13.96
C ASP A 22 7.16 -6.96 12.55
N GLY A 23 6.46 -5.98 11.95
CA GLY A 23 5.91 -6.10 10.61
C GLY A 23 5.41 -4.78 10.03
N ILE A 24 5.30 -4.75 8.70
CA ILE A 24 4.92 -3.57 7.92
C ILE A 24 3.69 -3.94 7.07
N TYR A 25 2.63 -3.15 7.17
CA TYR A 25 1.48 -3.22 6.26
C TYR A 25 1.52 -2.04 5.30
N ILE A 26 1.35 -2.32 4.02
CA ILE A 26 1.43 -1.33 2.95
C ILE A 26 0.03 -1.07 2.39
N PHE A 27 -0.23 0.21 2.11
CA PHE A 27 -1.37 0.65 1.32
C PHE A 27 -0.82 1.34 0.07
N ASP A 28 -0.92 0.67 -1.07
CA ASP A 28 -0.47 1.21 -2.35
C ASP A 28 -1.55 2.08 -2.98
N ASP A 29 -1.21 3.32 -3.27
CA ASP A 29 -2.08 4.36 -3.83
C ASP A 29 -1.86 4.47 -5.35
N VAL A 30 -2.13 3.36 -6.04
CA VAL A 30 -2.09 3.23 -7.50
C VAL A 30 -0.68 3.49 -8.06
N SER A 31 0.32 2.77 -7.54
CA SER A 31 1.67 2.83 -8.14
C SER A 31 1.66 2.27 -9.56
N THR A 32 2.47 2.87 -10.42
CA THR A 32 2.64 2.48 -11.84
C THR A 32 4.07 2.07 -12.17
N ASP A 33 4.94 2.08 -11.17
CA ASP A 33 6.34 1.66 -11.23
C ASP A 33 6.57 0.39 -10.40
N ILE A 34 7.82 0.01 -10.13
CA ILE A 34 8.14 -1.25 -9.43
C ILE A 34 8.01 -1.16 -7.90
N THR A 35 7.40 -0.11 -7.35
CA THR A 35 7.32 0.12 -5.89
C THR A 35 6.64 -1.04 -5.15
N VAL A 36 5.58 -1.59 -5.73
CA VAL A 36 4.81 -2.69 -5.11
C VAL A 36 5.65 -3.97 -5.08
N GLU A 37 6.39 -4.26 -6.13
CA GLU A 37 7.31 -5.39 -6.23
C GLU A 37 8.41 -5.30 -5.17
N ILE A 38 8.99 -4.12 -4.97
CA ILE A 38 9.99 -3.89 -3.91
C ILE A 38 9.36 -4.15 -2.53
N CYS A 39 8.14 -3.67 -2.29
CA CYS A 39 7.42 -3.94 -1.05
C CYS A 39 7.17 -5.44 -0.84
N LYS A 40 6.70 -6.16 -1.87
CA LYS A 40 6.41 -7.61 -1.80
C LYS A 40 7.67 -8.44 -1.50
N ALA A 41 8.84 -7.98 -1.92
CA ALA A 41 10.10 -8.66 -1.69
C ALA A 41 10.67 -8.50 -0.27
N HIS A 42 10.20 -7.52 0.51
CA HIS A 42 10.80 -7.19 1.81
C HIS A 42 10.26 -8.07 2.96
N HIS A 43 11.16 -8.73 3.70
CA HIS A 43 10.84 -9.75 4.71
C HIS A 43 9.92 -9.29 5.89
N LYS A 44 9.93 -8.00 6.23
CA LYS A 44 9.01 -7.43 7.24
C LYS A 44 7.64 -7.06 6.68
N VAL A 45 7.44 -6.99 5.36
CA VAL A 45 6.12 -6.68 4.79
C VAL A 45 5.20 -7.88 4.98
N LYS A 46 4.10 -7.67 5.71
CA LYS A 46 3.13 -8.72 6.09
C LYS A 46 1.87 -8.72 5.25
N GLY A 47 1.57 -7.61 4.59
CA GLY A 47 0.41 -7.48 3.72
C GLY A 47 0.43 -6.17 2.97
N ILE A 48 -0.20 -6.17 1.80
CA ILE A 48 -0.34 -5.01 0.92
C ILE A 48 -1.80 -4.93 0.48
N ILE A 49 -2.37 -3.74 0.59
CA ILE A 49 -3.66 -3.39 -0.02
C ILE A 49 -3.33 -2.50 -1.22
N GLU A 50 -3.69 -2.96 -2.42
CA GLU A 50 -3.40 -2.26 -3.68
C GLU A 50 -4.68 -1.57 -4.19
N GLU A 51 -4.65 -0.24 -4.30
CA GLU A 51 -5.67 0.48 -5.05
C GLU A 51 -5.44 0.32 -6.56
N LYS A 52 -6.50 -0.02 -7.30
CA LYS A 52 -6.43 -0.21 -8.76
C LYS A 52 -6.72 1.04 -9.56
N VAL A 53 -7.40 2.03 -8.97
CA VAL A 53 -7.90 3.22 -9.67
C VAL A 53 -7.86 4.46 -8.78
N TRP A 54 -7.54 5.59 -9.40
CA TRP A 54 -7.54 6.90 -8.75
C TRP A 54 -8.92 7.28 -8.25
N GLY A 55 -9.00 7.75 -7.01
CA GLY A 55 -10.22 8.34 -6.45
C GLY A 55 -11.33 7.35 -6.10
N GLY A 56 -11.00 6.04 -6.03
CA GLY A 56 -11.85 5.01 -5.46
C GLY A 56 -13.32 5.19 -5.83
N THR A 57 -13.70 4.97 -7.09
CA THR A 57 -15.11 4.70 -7.40
C THR A 57 -15.44 3.31 -6.86
N LEU A 58 -15.40 3.13 -5.55
CA LEU A 58 -16.45 2.36 -4.92
C LEU A 58 -17.71 3.15 -5.25
N SER A 59 -18.46 2.71 -6.25
CA SER A 59 -19.88 3.00 -6.30
C SER A 59 -20.38 2.77 -4.89
N ARG A 60 -20.73 3.83 -4.18
CA ARG A 60 -21.53 3.74 -2.97
C ARG A 60 -22.77 2.97 -3.41
N GLU A 61 -22.82 1.66 -3.15
CA GLU A 61 -24.10 0.97 -3.14
C GLU A 61 -24.86 1.62 -1.97
N ASN A 62 -25.76 2.54 -2.32
CA ASN A 62 -26.71 3.13 -1.41
C ASN A 62 -27.65 2.02 -0.92
N ASN A 63 -27.21 1.23 0.06
CA ASN A 63 -28.10 0.43 0.91
C ASN A 63 -28.73 1.35 1.98
N GLY A 64 -29.37 2.43 1.52
CA GLY A 64 -30.21 3.28 2.32
C GLY A 64 -31.57 2.61 2.49
N THR A 65 -31.70 1.77 3.53
CA THR A 65 -32.98 1.40 4.13
C THR A 65 -33.80 2.66 4.41
N ASN A 66 -35.03 2.67 3.88
CA ASN A 66 -36.09 3.59 4.29
C ASN A 66 -36.31 3.46 5.81
N TYR A 67 -36.10 4.55 6.55
CA TYR A 67 -36.73 4.86 7.84
C TYR A 67 -37.01 6.35 7.89
#